data_AF-A0A177KY78-F1
#
_entry.id   AF-A0A177KY78-F1
#
_cell.length_a   1.000
_cell.length_b   1.000
_cell.length_c   1.000
_cell.angle_alpha   90.00
_cell.angle_beta   90.00
_cell.angle_gamma   90.00
#
_symmetry.space_group_name_H-M   'P 1'
#
loop_
_entity.id
_entity.type
_entity.pdbx_description
1 polymer ?
#
loop_
_entity_poly.entity_id
_entity_poly.type
_entity_poly.pdbx_seq_one_letter_code
_entity_poly.pdbx_strand_id
1 'polypeptide(L)'
;MSKRTNGWKEEKIARYYAEGRGKGELASYKPWLTIQNVPSSGRVHRFKGWKTNRIYHFLSDLERDYCYLLDWSEDVIDIREQFPLDQEKTIQIAEDKQINHSVDPTTRTPIVMTTDFLMTVRRDNEIKYLARTVKPSGELNDN
;
A
#
# COMPACT_ATOMS: atom_id res chain seq x y z
N MET A 1 21.41 9.67 13.92
CA MET A 1 20.67 9.74 12.63
C MET A 1 19.59 10.80 12.75
N SER A 2 19.52 11.78 11.85
CA SER A 2 18.51 12.84 11.93
C SER A 2 17.10 12.23 11.86
N LYS A 3 16.22 12.63 12.77
CA LYS A 3 14.80 12.26 12.71
C LYS A 3 14.23 12.85 11.41
N ARG A 4 14.04 12.01 10.39
CA ARG A 4 13.36 12.42 9.16
C ARG A 4 11.95 12.87 9.55
N THR A 5 11.56 14.04 9.05
CA THR A 5 10.19 14.54 9.18
C THR A 5 9.25 13.62 8.42
N ASN A 6 8.45 12.85 9.16
CA ASN A 6 7.57 11.83 8.58
C ASN A 6 6.34 12.41 7.86
N GLY A 7 6.04 13.69 8.07
CA GLY A 7 4.86 14.34 7.48
C GLY A 7 4.83 14.31 5.95
N TRP A 8 3.62 14.31 5.40
CA TRP A 8 3.36 14.43 3.97
C TRP A 8 3.28 15.90 3.56
N LYS A 9 3.92 16.24 2.44
CA LYS A 9 3.78 17.53 1.78
C LYS A 9 3.62 17.29 0.29
N GLU A 10 3.03 18.23 -0.43
CA GLU A 10 2.84 18.11 -1.87
C GLU A 10 4.16 17.85 -2.63
N GLU A 11 5.26 18.48 -2.22
CA GLU A 11 6.56 18.26 -2.88
C GLU A 11 7.08 16.83 -2.67
N LYS A 12 6.79 16.23 -1.50
CA LYS A 12 7.16 14.84 -1.21
C LYS A 12 6.31 13.87 -2.03
N ILE A 13 5.02 14.16 -2.19
CA ILE A 13 4.08 13.37 -3.01
C ILE A 13 4.51 13.44 -4.48
N ALA A 14 4.75 14.64 -5.01
CA ALA A 14 5.22 14.84 -6.38
C ALA A 14 6.54 14.10 -6.65
N ARG A 15 7.49 14.16 -5.71
CA ARG A 15 8.74 13.37 -5.80
C ARG A 15 8.47 11.87 -5.85
N TYR A 16 7.57 11.34 -5.03
CA TYR A 16 7.24 9.91 -5.01
C TYR A 16 6.67 9.44 -6.35
N TYR A 17 5.82 10.24 -6.98
CA TYR A 17 5.35 9.98 -8.34
C TYR A 17 6.48 10.02 -9.37
N ALA A 18 7.39 10.99 -9.27
CA ALA A 18 8.56 11.09 -10.15
C ALA A 18 9.52 9.90 -10.01
N GLU A 19 9.65 9.33 -8.80
CA GLU A 19 10.42 8.10 -8.54
C GLU A 19 9.76 6.82 -9.10
N GLY A 20 8.52 6.94 -9.58
CA GLY A 20 7.73 5.81 -10.11
C GLY A 20 7.14 4.92 -9.02
N ARG A 21 6.92 5.42 -7.82
CA ARG A 21 6.20 4.66 -6.78
C ARG A 21 4.75 4.44 -7.20
N GLY A 22 4.23 3.26 -6.91
CA GLY A 22 2.94 2.76 -7.40
C GLY A 22 2.96 2.25 -8.83
N LYS A 23 4.08 2.37 -9.56
CA LYS A 23 4.21 1.93 -10.95
C LYS A 23 5.05 0.67 -11.05
N GLY A 24 4.92 0.00 -12.20
CA GLY A 24 5.59 -1.26 -12.51
C GLY A 24 4.76 -2.47 -12.12
N GLU A 25 5.23 -3.63 -12.55
CA GLU A 25 4.65 -4.95 -12.29
C GLU A 25 5.78 -5.94 -11.98
N LEU A 26 5.45 -7.02 -11.28
CA LEU A 26 6.39 -8.07 -10.89
C LEU A 26 7.63 -7.45 -10.23
N ALA A 27 8.83 -7.86 -10.65
CA ALA A 27 10.11 -7.37 -10.15
C ALA A 27 10.32 -5.84 -10.26
N SER A 28 9.60 -5.16 -11.16
CA SER A 28 9.78 -3.72 -11.40
C SER A 28 8.89 -2.83 -10.53
N TYR A 29 7.89 -3.41 -9.86
CA TYR A 29 6.97 -2.64 -9.03
C TYR A 29 7.68 -1.94 -7.88
N LYS A 30 7.25 -0.72 -7.54
CA LYS A 30 7.73 0.06 -6.39
C LYS A 30 6.56 0.42 -5.49
N PRO A 31 6.51 -0.02 -4.22
CA PRO A 31 5.40 0.30 -3.32
C PRO A 31 5.38 1.80 -2.97
N TRP A 32 4.18 2.33 -2.70
CA TRP A 32 4.05 3.73 -2.27
C TRP A 32 4.69 3.96 -0.91
N LEU A 33 4.33 3.09 0.05
CA LEU A 33 4.88 3.06 1.39
C LEU A 33 5.95 1.99 1.51
N THR A 34 6.96 2.28 2.31
CA THR A 34 8.02 1.35 2.70
C THR A 34 8.08 1.30 4.22
N ILE A 35 8.81 0.32 4.77
CA ILE A 35 9.04 0.19 6.22
C ILE A 35 9.62 1.45 6.88
N GLN A 36 10.18 2.40 6.12
CA GLN A 36 10.71 3.66 6.64
C GLN A 36 9.63 4.74 6.82
N ASN A 37 8.42 4.52 6.29
CA ASN A 37 7.37 5.54 6.22
C ASN A 37 6.47 5.58 7.46
N VAL A 38 6.43 4.51 8.27
CA VAL A 38 5.54 4.43 9.44
C VAL A 38 6.32 4.46 10.76
N PRO A 39 5.82 5.16 11.79
CA PRO A 39 6.36 5.05 13.14
C PRO A 39 6.16 3.62 13.67
N SER A 40 7.15 3.12 14.42
CA SER A 40 7.29 1.72 14.83
C SER A 40 6.34 1.26 15.94
N SER A 41 5.09 1.72 15.98
CA SER A 41 4.11 1.21 16.96
C SER A 41 3.83 -0.28 16.73
N GLY A 42 4.02 -0.78 15.50
CA GLY A 42 3.95 -2.19 15.13
C GLY A 42 5.27 -2.75 14.60
N ARG A 43 5.28 -4.07 14.36
CA ARG A 43 6.40 -4.79 13.74
C ARG A 43 6.30 -4.69 12.22
N VAL A 44 7.39 -4.24 11.60
CA VAL A 44 7.54 -4.16 10.14
C VAL A 44 8.30 -5.38 9.61
N HIS A 45 8.03 -5.76 8.36
CA HIS A 45 8.66 -6.92 7.73
C HIS A 45 9.26 -6.57 6.37
N ARG A 46 10.40 -7.20 6.10
CA ARG A 46 11.09 -7.09 4.81
C ARG A 46 11.68 -8.45 4.45
N PHE A 47 11.09 -9.10 3.46
CA PHE A 47 11.55 -10.40 2.98
C PHE A 47 11.41 -10.47 1.46
N LYS A 48 12.14 -11.42 0.86
CA LYS A 48 12.16 -11.63 -0.57
C LYS A 48 11.01 -12.55 -0.97
N GLY A 49 10.12 -12.07 -1.84
CA GLY A 49 9.02 -12.84 -2.40
C GLY A 49 9.50 -13.87 -3.43
N TRP A 50 8.83 -15.02 -3.46
CA TRP A 50 9.16 -16.13 -4.34
C TRP A 50 8.65 -15.88 -5.76
N LYS A 51 7.46 -15.28 -5.91
CA LYS A 51 6.86 -15.02 -7.23
C LYS A 51 7.52 -13.88 -8.00
N THR A 52 7.80 -12.78 -7.29
CA THR A 52 8.23 -11.52 -7.93
C THR A 52 9.73 -11.28 -7.82
N ASN A 53 10.45 -12.12 -7.05
CA ASN A 53 11.88 -11.96 -6.73
C ASN A 53 12.23 -10.61 -6.09
N ARG A 54 11.21 -9.90 -5.57
CA ARG A 54 11.29 -8.55 -5.03
C ARG A 54 11.34 -8.60 -3.51
N ILE A 55 11.86 -7.54 -2.91
CA ILE A 55 11.78 -7.36 -1.46
C ILE A 55 10.48 -6.64 -1.15
N TYR A 56 9.54 -7.33 -0.50
CA TYR A 56 8.29 -6.73 -0.06
C TYR A 56 8.49 -5.88 1.19
N HIS A 57 7.63 -4.88 1.35
CA HIS A 57 7.61 -4.00 2.52
C HIS A 57 6.23 -4.05 3.20
N PHE A 58 6.16 -4.72 4.35
CA PHE A 58 4.93 -4.81 5.14
C PHE A 58 5.04 -4.08 6.47
N LEU A 59 3.91 -3.48 6.86
CA LEU A 59 3.80 -2.55 7.96
C LEU A 59 3.14 -3.19 9.19
N SER A 60 2.70 -4.45 9.08
CA SER A 60 2.13 -5.24 10.15
C SER A 60 2.40 -6.74 10.00
N ASP A 61 2.22 -7.50 11.08
CA ASP A 61 2.27 -8.97 11.07
C ASP A 61 1.16 -9.56 10.19
N LEU A 62 -0.03 -8.96 10.21
CA LEU A 62 -1.18 -9.44 9.45
C LEU A 62 -0.95 -9.31 7.94
N GLU A 63 -0.35 -8.20 7.49
CA GLU A 63 0.07 -8.05 6.10
C GLU A 63 1.09 -9.11 5.68
N ARG A 64 2.10 -9.36 6.51
CA ARG A 64 3.10 -10.41 6.24
C ARG A 64 2.42 -11.77 6.09
N ASP A 65 1.56 -12.13 7.04
CA ASP A 65 0.90 -13.44 7.06
C ASP A 65 -0.03 -13.62 5.86
N TYR A 66 -0.78 -12.57 5.50
CA TYR A 66 -1.58 -12.59 4.28
C TYR A 66 -0.71 -12.72 3.03
N CYS A 67 0.42 -12.01 2.96
CA CYS A 67 1.34 -12.13 1.83
C CYS A 67 1.88 -13.55 1.67
N TYR A 68 2.15 -14.29 2.75
CA TYR A 68 2.59 -15.68 2.63
C TYR A 68 1.57 -16.57 1.92
N LEU A 69 0.27 -16.35 2.19
CA LEU A 69 -0.80 -17.06 1.47
C LEU A 69 -0.82 -16.70 -0.01
N LEU A 70 -0.65 -15.41 -0.33
CA LEU A 70 -0.61 -14.94 -1.71
C LEU A 70 0.60 -15.46 -2.48
N ASP A 71 1.78 -15.42 -1.86
CA ASP A 71 3.05 -15.83 -2.47
C ASP A 71 3.15 -17.35 -2.62
N TRP A 72 2.35 -18.11 -1.87
CA TRP A 72 2.20 -19.56 -2.05
C TRP A 72 1.15 -19.94 -3.10
N SER A 73 0.05 -19.20 -3.22
CA SER A 73 -1.08 -19.52 -4.12
C SER A 73 -0.65 -19.59 -5.60
N GLU A 74 -0.88 -20.71 -6.28
CA GLU A 74 -0.54 -20.88 -7.70
C GLU A 74 -1.24 -19.90 -8.64
N ASP A 75 -2.48 -19.52 -8.29
CA ASP A 75 -3.29 -18.60 -9.09
C ASP A 75 -2.78 -17.15 -9.06
N VAL A 76 -1.94 -16.78 -8.08
CA VAL A 76 -1.42 -15.42 -7.94
C VAL A 76 -0.17 -15.28 -8.80
N ILE A 77 -0.16 -14.28 -9.67
CA ILE A 77 0.96 -13.97 -10.58
C ILE A 77 1.82 -12.85 -9.99
N ASP A 78 1.19 -11.77 -9.53
CA ASP A 78 1.87 -10.57 -9.04
C ASP A 78 1.23 -10.07 -7.75
N ILE A 79 2.06 -9.49 -6.89
CA ILE A 79 1.68 -8.94 -5.58
C ILE A 79 2.28 -7.54 -5.50
N ARG A 80 1.41 -6.53 -5.55
CA ARG A 80 1.77 -5.12 -5.44
C ARG A 80 1.27 -4.59 -4.11
N GLU A 81 2.15 -4.57 -3.11
CA GLU A 81 1.88 -4.08 -1.78
C GLU A 81 1.85 -2.55 -1.71
N GLN A 82 1.08 -2.01 -0.76
CA GLN A 82 1.01 -0.57 -0.49
C GLN A 82 0.73 0.23 -1.77
N PHE A 83 -0.27 -0.21 -2.52
CA PHE A 83 -0.59 0.29 -3.85
C PHE A 83 -1.34 1.63 -3.74
N PRO A 84 -0.81 2.73 -4.32
CA PRO A 84 -1.41 4.04 -4.17
C PRO A 84 -2.69 4.16 -4.99
N LEU A 85 -3.68 4.81 -4.39
CA LEU A 85 -4.91 5.22 -5.05
C LEU A 85 -4.72 6.62 -5.65
N ASP A 86 -5.44 6.89 -6.73
CA ASP A 86 -5.47 8.21 -7.36
C ASP A 86 -6.05 9.23 -6.36
N GLN A 87 -5.21 10.18 -5.95
CA GLN A 87 -5.51 11.14 -4.90
C GLN A 87 -6.69 12.05 -5.27
N GLU A 88 -6.77 12.50 -6.52
CA GLU A 88 -7.86 13.37 -6.98
C GLU A 88 -9.18 12.61 -6.93
N LYS A 89 -9.18 11.34 -7.36
CA LYS A 89 -10.38 10.48 -7.27
C LYS A 89 -10.79 10.19 -5.84
N THR A 90 -9.85 9.93 -4.93
CA THR A 90 -10.21 9.67 -3.52
C THR A 90 -10.76 10.92 -2.85
N ILE A 91 -10.24 12.11 -3.16
CA ILE A 91 -10.79 13.40 -2.72
C ILE A 91 -12.22 13.57 -3.24
N GLN A 92 -12.44 13.37 -4.53
CA GLN A 92 -13.77 13.48 -5.13
C GLN A 92 -14.77 12.50 -4.49
N ILE A 93 -14.36 11.24 -4.28
CA ILE A 93 -15.21 10.24 -3.60
C ILE A 93 -15.55 10.68 -2.17
N ALA A 94 -14.59 11.26 -1.45
CA ALA A 94 -14.84 11.74 -0.09
C ALA A 94 -15.85 12.89 -0.07
N GLU A 95 -15.76 13.83 -1.01
CA GLU A 95 -16.73 14.92 -1.21
C GLU A 95 -18.13 14.38 -1.55
N ASP A 96 -18.22 13.48 -2.54
CA ASP A 96 -19.47 12.85 -2.97
C ASP A 96 -20.14 12.05 -1.84
N LYS A 97 -19.34 11.43 -0.97
CA LYS A 97 -19.81 10.66 0.19
C LYS A 97 -19.96 11.50 1.46
N GLN A 98 -19.66 12.79 1.42
CA GLN A 98 -19.72 13.70 2.56
C GLN A 98 -18.91 13.20 3.76
N ILE A 99 -17.76 12.58 3.51
CA ILE A 99 -16.81 12.15 4.54
C ILE A 99 -15.52 12.96 4.42
N ASN A 100 -14.79 13.10 5.52
CA ASN A 100 -13.51 13.80 5.50
C ASN A 100 -12.45 12.94 4.78
N HIS A 101 -11.80 13.50 3.77
CA HIS A 101 -10.62 12.87 3.19
C HIS A 101 -9.48 12.84 4.22
N SER A 102 -8.69 11.76 4.23
CA SER A 102 -7.53 11.66 5.12
C SER A 102 -6.48 12.73 4.78
N VAL A 103 -5.96 13.39 5.82
CA VAL A 103 -4.95 14.44 5.70
C VAL A 103 -3.82 14.18 6.69
N ASP A 104 -2.63 14.67 6.36
CA ASP A 104 -1.52 14.68 7.31
C ASP A 104 -1.88 15.58 8.51
N PRO A 105 -1.68 15.11 9.75
CA PRO A 105 -2.10 15.85 10.94
C PRO A 105 -1.31 17.15 11.14
N THR A 106 -0.09 17.24 10.59
CA THR A 106 0.80 18.40 10.78
C THR A 106 0.67 19.39 9.64
N THR A 107 0.72 18.92 8.39
CA THR A 107 0.73 19.81 7.22
C THR A 107 -0.64 20.06 6.63
N ARG A 108 -1.66 19.27 7.04
CA ARG A 108 -3.02 19.28 6.49
C ARG A 108 -3.10 18.91 5.01
N THR A 109 -2.00 18.42 4.43
CA THR A 109 -1.93 17.93 3.05
C THR A 109 -2.79 16.66 2.91
N PRO A 110 -3.71 16.58 1.93
CA PRO A 110 -4.42 15.35 1.60
C PRO A 110 -3.42 14.23 1.30
N ILE A 111 -3.52 13.09 1.97
CA ILE A 111 -2.55 12.01 1.77
C ILE A 111 -2.94 11.14 0.59
N VAL A 112 -1.95 10.59 -0.12
CA VAL A 112 -2.20 9.51 -1.09
C VAL A 112 -2.56 8.25 -0.30
N MET A 113 -3.81 7.84 -0.37
CA MET A 113 -4.31 6.61 0.25
C MET A 113 -3.73 5.39 -0.46
N THR A 114 -3.56 4.29 0.27
CA THR A 114 -3.07 3.02 -0.28
C THR A 114 -4.01 1.88 0.04
N THR A 115 -4.12 0.91 -0.88
CA THR A 115 -4.61 -0.43 -0.54
C THR A 115 -3.42 -1.33 -0.20
N ASP A 116 -3.58 -2.23 0.77
CA ASP A 116 -2.47 -3.05 1.23
C ASP A 116 -1.95 -3.98 0.12
N PHE A 117 -2.86 -4.53 -0.70
CA PHE A 117 -2.52 -5.45 -1.78
C PHE A 117 -3.34 -5.17 -3.04
N LEU A 118 -2.66 -5.01 -4.17
CA LEU A 118 -3.21 -5.20 -5.51
C LEU A 118 -2.59 -6.45 -6.13
N MET A 119 -3.42 -7.47 -6.34
CA MET A 119 -3.00 -8.78 -6.82
C MET A 119 -3.38 -8.94 -8.29
N THR A 120 -2.48 -9.50 -9.08
CA THR A 120 -2.79 -10.01 -10.42
C THR A 120 -2.96 -11.51 -10.31
N VAL A 121 -4.14 -12.02 -10.66
CA VAL A 121 -4.49 -13.45 -10.52
C VAL A 121 -4.92 -14.05 -11.84
N ARG A 122 -4.64 -15.34 -12.04
CA ARG A 122 -5.18 -16.15 -13.13
C ARG A 122 -6.38 -16.94 -12.63
N ARG A 123 -7.54 -16.77 -13.27
CA ARG A 123 -8.78 -17.52 -12.97
C ARG A 123 -9.43 -17.88 -14.30
N ASP A 124 -9.72 -19.15 -14.53
CA ASP A 124 -10.39 -19.64 -15.75
C ASP A 124 -9.68 -19.19 -17.04
N ASN A 125 -8.34 -19.22 -17.04
CA ASN A 125 -7.47 -18.68 -18.10
C ASN A 125 -7.54 -17.17 -18.36
N GLU A 126 -8.25 -16.41 -17.53
CA GLU A 126 -8.29 -14.95 -17.58
C GLU A 126 -7.39 -14.31 -16.52
N ILE A 127 -6.83 -13.15 -16.85
CA ILE A 127 -6.10 -12.30 -15.90
C ILE A 127 -7.10 -11.35 -15.24
N LYS A 128 -7.12 -11.36 -13.91
CA LYS A 128 -7.97 -10.48 -13.09
C LYS A 128 -7.14 -9.72 -12.09
N TYR A 129 -7.59 -8.50 -11.76
CA TYR A 129 -6.99 -7.67 -10.74
C TYR A 129 -7.89 -7.63 -9.51
N LEU A 130 -7.34 -7.93 -8.34
CA LEU A 130 -8.06 -7.98 -7.08
C LEU A 130 -7.36 -7.08 -6.06
N ALA A 131 -8.11 -6.13 -5.50
CA ALA A 131 -7.65 -5.31 -4.38
C ALA A 131 -8.08 -5.92 -3.05
N ARG A 132 -7.19 -5.90 -2.05
CA ARG A 132 -7.46 -6.33 -0.68
C ARG A 132 -6.77 -5.39 0.31
N THR A 133 -7.49 -5.08 1.38
CA THR A 133 -6.94 -4.49 2.60
C THR A 133 -7.13 -5.47 3.75
N VAL A 134 -6.19 -5.50 4.68
CA VAL A 134 -6.23 -6.35 5.86
C VAL A 134 -6.31 -5.49 7.11
N LYS A 135 -7.23 -5.84 8.00
CA LYS A 135 -7.42 -5.17 9.29
C LYS A 135 -7.65 -6.20 10.38
N PRO A 136 -7.11 -6.00 11.60
CA PRO A 136 -7.50 -6.80 12.75
C PRO A 136 -9.02 -6.74 12.95
N SER A 137 -9.64 -7.87 13.27
CA SER A 137 -11.09 -7.93 13.46
C SER A 137 -11.58 -7.00 14.57
N GLY A 138 -10.76 -6.78 15.60
CA GLY A 138 -11.05 -5.86 16.70
C GLY A 138 -11.16 -4.40 16.27
N GLU A 139 -10.45 -3.99 15.21
CA GLU A 139 -10.43 -2.61 14.71
C GLU A 139 -11.57 -2.31 13.72
N LEU A 140 -12.39 -3.31 13.36
CA LEU A 140 -13.46 -3.12 12.37
C LEU A 140 -14.61 -2.23 12.87
N ASN A 141 -14.70 -2.03 14.19
CA ASN A 141 -15.73 -1.20 14.83
C ASN A 141 -15.16 0.10 15.42
N ASP A 142 -13.86 0.34 15.26
CA ASP A 142 -13.24 1.57 15.75
C ASP A 142 -13.54 2.70 14.76
N ASN A 143 -14.32 3.69 15.22
CA ASN A 143 -14.68 4.90 14.47
C ASN A 143 -13.65 6.02 14.69
#